data_AF-A0A314Y4H3-F1
#
_entry.id   AF-A0A314Y4H3-F1
#
_cell.length_a   1.000
_cell.length_b   1.000
_cell.length_c   1.000
_cell.angle_alpha   90.00
_cell.angle_beta   90.00
_cell.angle_gamma   90.00
#
_symmetry.space_group_name_H-M   'P 1'
#
loop_
_entity.id
_entity.type
_entity.pdbx_description
1 polymer ?
#
loop_
_entity_poly.entity_id
_entity_poly.type
_entity_poly.pdbx_seq_one_letter_code
_entity_poly.pdbx_strand_id
1 'polypeptide(L)'
;MENKDQGAAQNHACASCKQQRRKCDETCEMAPYFPASRYSEFQNANKIFGVSNIQKIMAMAAPDQRQAAAESILTEGNARKNDPVRAVLET
;
A
#
# COMPACT_ATOMS: atom_id res chain seq x y z
N MET A 1 -14.68 -21.42 -11.20
CA MET A 1 -13.21 -21.52 -11.35
C MET A 1 -12.68 -20.11 -11.37
N GLU A 2 -12.64 -19.48 -10.20
CA GLU A 2 -11.93 -18.23 -9.98
C GLU A 2 -10.44 -18.42 -10.30
N ASN A 3 -9.92 -17.68 -11.27
CA ASN A 3 -8.50 -17.41 -11.42
C ASN A 3 -8.37 -16.03 -12.07
N LYS A 4 -8.70 -15.00 -11.30
CA LYS A 4 -8.54 -13.61 -11.73
C LYS A 4 -7.18 -13.13 -11.26
N ASP A 5 -6.26 -13.15 -12.22
CA ASP A 5 -5.01 -12.38 -12.23
C ASP A 5 -3.82 -12.95 -11.43
N GLN A 6 -3.39 -14.16 -11.80
CA GLN A 6 -1.96 -14.47 -11.82
C GLN A 6 -1.38 -13.96 -13.16
N GLY A 7 -0.52 -12.94 -13.13
CA GLY A 7 0.26 -12.44 -14.28
C GLY A 7 0.56 -10.95 -14.12
N ALA A 8 1.79 -10.43 -14.13
CA ALA A 8 2.98 -10.96 -14.77
C ALA A 8 4.24 -10.33 -14.16
N ALA A 9 5.26 -11.16 -14.04
CA ALA A 9 6.66 -10.78 -14.02
C ALA A 9 7.03 -10.05 -15.34
N GLN A 10 6.62 -8.79 -15.45
CA GLN A 10 7.01 -7.87 -16.52
C GLN A 10 7.63 -6.64 -15.87
N ASN A 11 8.78 -6.78 -15.22
CA ASN A 11 9.66 -5.66 -14.83
C ASN A 11 9.03 -4.46 -14.08
N HIS A 12 7.82 -4.61 -13.51
CA HIS A 12 7.07 -3.52 -12.91
C HIS A 12 7.24 -3.55 -11.39
N ALA A 13 7.95 -2.54 -10.87
CA ALA A 13 8.12 -2.36 -9.44
C ALA A 13 6.77 -2.30 -8.70
N CYS A 14 6.71 -2.91 -7.51
CA CYS A 14 5.55 -2.79 -6.62
C CYS A 14 5.23 -1.32 -6.32
N ALA A 15 4.03 -1.02 -5.82
CA ALA A 15 3.61 0.36 -5.63
C ALA A 15 4.57 1.16 -4.72
N SER A 16 5.10 0.51 -3.68
CA SER A 16 6.11 1.11 -2.79
C SER A 16 7.43 1.40 -3.49
N CYS A 17 8.02 0.42 -4.18
CA CYS A 17 9.29 0.60 -4.89
C CYS A 17 9.17 1.59 -6.05
N LYS A 18 8.03 1.60 -6.75
CA LYS A 18 7.72 2.57 -7.80
C LYS A 18 7.68 4.00 -7.26
N GLN A 19 7.06 4.21 -6.08
CA GLN A 19 7.03 5.52 -5.41
C GLN A 19 8.42 5.98 -4.97
N GLN A 20 9.25 5.05 -4.48
CA GLN A 20 10.62 5.34 -4.06
C GLN A 20 11.62 5.41 -5.23
N ARG A 21 11.18 5.12 -6.46
CA ARG A 21 12.05 4.98 -7.66
C ARG A 21 13.21 4.01 -7.43
N ARG A 22 12.97 2.94 -6.66
CA ARG A 22 13.97 1.89 -6.39
C ARG A 22 13.66 0.62 -7.17
N LYS A 23 14.70 -0.20 -7.37
CA LYS A 23 14.53 -1.54 -7.95
C LYS A 23 13.65 -2.39 -7.02
N CYS A 24 12.67 -3.06 -7.61
CA CYS A 24 11.89 -4.08 -6.93
C CYS A 24 12.44 -5.44 -7.36
N ASP A 25 12.79 -6.27 -6.40
CA ASP A 25 13.23 -7.64 -6.61
C ASP A 25 12.18 -8.63 -6.08
N GLU A 26 12.44 -9.92 -6.30
CA GLU A 26 11.58 -11.01 -5.83
C GLU A 26 11.59 -11.15 -4.30
N THR A 27 12.55 -10.53 -3.61
CA THR A 27 12.67 -10.50 -2.15
C THR A 27 11.94 -9.33 -1.49
N CYS A 28 11.25 -8.50 -2.28
CA CYS A 28 10.59 -7.31 -1.78
C CYS A 28 9.42 -7.67 -0.85
N GLU A 29 9.60 -7.44 0.45
CA GLU A 29 8.57 -7.69 1.48
C GLU A 29 7.27 -6.91 1.26
N MET A 30 7.34 -5.80 0.52
CA MET A 30 6.16 -4.98 0.22
C MET A 30 5.40 -5.47 -1.02
N ALA A 31 6.01 -6.28 -1.88
CA ALA A 31 5.42 -6.66 -3.16
C ALA A 31 4.09 -7.43 -3.04
N PRO A 32 3.92 -8.39 -2.10
CA PRO A 32 2.65 -9.11 -1.94
C PRO A 32 1.49 -8.21 -1.50
N TYR A 33 1.79 -7.16 -0.72
CA TYR A 33 0.79 -6.30 -0.08
C TYR A 33 0.46 -5.05 -0.91
N PHE A 34 1.43 -4.56 -1.69
CA PHE A 34 1.32 -3.32 -2.46
C PHE A 34 1.57 -3.56 -3.95
N PRO A 35 0.65 -4.26 -4.65
CA PRO A 35 0.80 -4.54 -6.07
C PRO A 35 0.78 -3.25 -6.90
N ALA A 36 1.39 -3.29 -8.09
CA ALA A 36 1.48 -2.12 -8.97
C ALA A 36 0.10 -1.58 -9.42
N SER A 37 -0.93 -2.43 -9.45
CA SER A 37 -2.32 -2.07 -9.75
C SER A 37 -2.90 -1.06 -8.75
N ARG A 38 -2.45 -1.10 -7.49
CA ARG A 38 -2.91 -0.22 -6.40
C ARG A 38 -1.99 0.98 -6.16
N TYR A 39 -1.18 1.35 -7.15
CA TYR A 39 -0.23 2.46 -7.04
C TYR A 39 -0.90 3.80 -6.69
N SER A 40 -2.06 4.09 -7.27
CA SER A 40 -2.81 5.31 -6.97
C SER A 40 -3.24 5.40 -5.50
N GLU A 41 -3.67 4.28 -4.92
CA GLU A 41 -4.05 4.17 -3.51
C GLU A 41 -2.84 4.34 -2.60
N PHE A 42 -1.72 3.70 -2.96
CA PHE A 42 -0.45 3.85 -2.25
C PHE A 42 0.04 5.29 -2.27
N GLN A 43 -0.13 6.01 -3.38
CA GLN A 43 0.23 7.43 -3.46
C GLN A 43 -0.59 8.28 -2.49
N ASN A 44 -1.86 7.97 -2.28
CA ASN A 44 -2.70 8.68 -1.31
C ASN A 44 -2.25 8.37 0.12
N ALA A 45 -2.03 7.10 0.45
CA ALA A 45 -1.51 6.68 1.74
C ALA A 45 -0.12 7.31 2.03
N ASN A 46 0.76 7.34 1.04
CA ASN A 46 2.08 7.96 1.17
C ASN A 46 2.01 9.46 1.48
N LYS A 47 0.96 10.18 1.03
CA LYS A 47 0.80 11.60 1.40
C LYS A 47 0.47 11.80 2.88
N ILE A 48 -0.16 10.81 3.53
CA ILE A 48 -0.56 10.89 4.95
C ILE A 48 0.53 10.33 5.84
N PHE A 49 0.93 9.08 5.58
CA PHE A 49 1.85 8.35 6.44
C PHE A 49 3.31 8.59 6.04
N GLY A 50 3.57 8.75 4.75
CA GLY A 50 4.93 8.67 4.21
C GLY A 50 5.44 7.23 4.15
N VAL A 51 6.28 6.94 3.15
CA VAL A 51 6.81 5.59 2.91
C VAL A 51 7.47 4.98 4.15
N SER A 52 8.26 5.76 4.89
CA SER A 52 8.98 5.27 6.07
C SER A 52 8.04 4.78 7.18
N ASN A 53 6.91 5.47 7.40
CA ASN A 53 5.96 5.04 8.43
C ASN A 53 5.14 3.84 7.94
N ILE A 54 4.77 3.79 6.65
CA ILE A 54 4.15 2.60 6.06
C ILE A 54 5.04 1.37 6.27
N GLN A 55 6.35 1.50 6.00
CA GLN A 55 7.31 0.42 6.22
C GLN A 55 7.40 0.01 7.69
N LYS A 56 7.44 0.98 8.62
CA LYS A 56 7.45 0.68 10.06
C LYS A 56 6.18 -0.05 10.50
N ILE A 57 5.00 0.40 10.07
CA ILE A 57 3.73 -0.25 10.42
C ILE A 57 3.72 -1.69 9.91
N MET A 58 4.13 -1.91 8.66
CA MET A 58 4.22 -3.26 8.08
C MET A 58 5.25 -4.15 8.78
N ALA A 59 6.36 -3.59 9.26
CA ALA A 59 7.36 -4.32 10.03
C ALA A 59 6.89 -4.65 11.45
N MET A 60 6.07 -3.78 12.07
CA MET A 60 5.49 -3.99 13.40
C MET A 60 4.28 -4.93 13.38
N ALA A 61 3.59 -5.06 12.24
CA ALA A 61 2.46 -5.96 12.08
C ALA A 61 2.91 -7.43 12.09
N ALA A 62 2.16 -8.27 12.81
CA ALA A 62 2.34 -9.71 12.78
C ALA A 62 2.13 -10.25 11.35
N PRO A 63 2.83 -11.33 10.93
CA PRO A 63 2.79 -11.81 9.55
C PRO A 63 1.37 -12.07 9.00
N ASP A 64 0.48 -12.56 9.85
CA ASP A 64 -0.94 -12.82 9.60
C ASP A 64 -1.78 -11.54 9.49
N GLN A 65 -1.34 -10.44 10.10
CA GLN A 65 -2.01 -9.15 10.09
C GLN A 65 -1.49 -8.19 9.01
N ARG A 66 -0.34 -8.48 8.38
CA ARG A 66 0.27 -7.60 7.37
C ARG A 66 -0.67 -7.28 6.21
N GLN A 67 -1.48 -8.25 5.77
CA GLN A 67 -2.48 -8.00 4.73
C GLN A 67 -3.53 -6.98 5.19
N ALA A 68 -4.10 -7.19 6.39
CA ALA A 68 -5.09 -6.29 6.95
C ALA A 68 -4.51 -4.88 7.20
N ALA A 69 -3.28 -4.80 7.70
CA ALA A 69 -2.57 -3.54 7.90
C ALA A 69 -2.35 -2.78 6.58
N ALA A 70 -1.97 -3.47 5.51
CA ALA A 70 -1.83 -2.87 4.18
C ALA A 70 -3.17 -2.34 3.67
N GLU A 71 -4.26 -3.09 3.83
CA GLU A 71 -5.61 -2.62 3.46
C GLU A 71 -6.03 -1.37 4.25
N SER A 72 -5.80 -1.34 5.57
CA SER A 72 -6.08 -0.17 6.40
C SER A 72 -5.32 1.06 5.92
N ILE A 73 -4.01 0.94 5.67
CA ILE A 73 -3.17 2.03 5.17
C ILE A 73 -3.70 2.59 3.85
N LEU A 74 -4.06 1.72 2.90
CA LEU A 74 -4.58 2.13 1.60
C LEU A 74 -5.97 2.77 1.71
N THR A 75 -6.83 2.20 2.55
CA THR A 75 -8.18 2.71 2.81
C THR A 75 -8.13 4.10 3.44
N GLU A 76 -7.32 4.30 4.48
CA GLU A 76 -7.12 5.60 5.12
C GLU A 76 -6.51 6.63 4.16
N GLY A 77 -5.56 6.20 3.32
CA GLY A 77 -5.02 6.99 2.21
C GLY A 77 -6.12 7.52 1.30
N ASN A 78 -6.98 6.62 0.81
CA ASN A 78 -8.05 6.95 -0.12
C ASN A 78 -9.14 7.82 0.53
N ALA A 79 -9.45 7.61 1.80
CA ALA A 79 -10.45 8.41 2.51
C ALA A 79 -10.11 9.91 2.47
N ARG A 80 -8.84 10.28 2.68
CA ARG A 80 -8.42 11.69 2.61
C ARG A 80 -8.37 12.28 1.20
N LYS A 81 -8.28 11.47 0.14
CA LYS A 81 -8.39 11.99 -1.24
C LYS A 81 -9.80 12.53 -1.52
N ASN A 82 -10.81 11.92 -0.90
CA ASN A 82 -12.22 12.26 -1.11
C ASN A 82 -12.75 13.27 -0.09
N ASP A 83 -11.96 13.63 0.93
CA ASP A 83 -12.40 14.52 1.99
C ASP A 83 -11.48 15.75 2.14
N PRO A 84 -11.75 16.86 1.42
CA PRO A 84 -11.08 18.12 1.69
C PRO A 84 -11.58 18.81 2.99
N VAL A 85 -12.68 18.34 3.63
CA VAL A 85 -13.29 19.04 4.78
C VAL A 85 -13.94 18.07 5.79
N ARG A 86 -13.17 17.80 6.86
CA ARG A 86 -13.65 17.59 8.25
C ARG A 86 -14.45 16.30 8.54
N ALA A 87 -13.73 15.28 9.01
CA ALA A 87 -14.26 14.30 9.96
C ALA A 87 -13.73 14.58 11.38
N VAL A 88 -14.22 15.65 12.00
CA VAL A 88 -14.36 15.72 13.48
C VAL A 88 -15.79 15.27 13.76
N LEU A 89 -15.98 13.98 14.02
CA LEU A 89 -17.17 13.44 14.69
C LEU A 89 -16.81 12.09 15.33
N GLU A 90 -16.03 12.13 16.41
CA GLU A 90 -16.23 11.21 17.53
C GLU A 90 -16.02 12.01 18.82
N THR A 91 -17.12 12.39 19.46
CA THR A 91 -17.22 12.73 20.89
C THR A 91 -18.57 12.25 21.37
#